data_AF-A0A1W9U5F7-F1
#
_entry.id   AF-A0A1W9U5F7-F1
#
_cell.length_a   1.000
_cell.length_b   1.000
_cell.length_c   1.000
_cell.angle_alpha   90.00
_cell.angle_beta   90.00
_cell.angle_gamma   90.00
#
_symmetry.space_group_name_H-M   'P 1'
#
loop_
_entity.id
_entity.type
_entity.pdbx_description
1 polymer ?
#
loop_
_entity_poly.entity_id
_entity_poly.type
_entity_poly.pdbx_seq_one_letter_code
_entity_poly.pdbx_strand_id
1 'polypeptide(L)'
;MRNVQAVIDLSEELYLSLSASGLTKEKIAGESRKLLALKCFKEKVLSLGRASEFSGLSKWDFTEYLRDNDVSVRPPPLRQRQGRPCFVSIRWPPSIP
;
A
#
# COMPACT_ATOMS: atom_id res chain seq x y z
N MET A 1 -22.24 5.77 -10.61
CA MET A 1 -21.69 6.12 -9.28
C MET A 1 -21.34 7.59 -9.32
N ARG A 2 -21.74 8.39 -8.32
CA ARG A 2 -21.35 9.81 -8.26
C ARG A 2 -19.94 9.88 -7.70
N ASN A 3 -19.04 10.53 -8.42
CA ASN A 3 -17.66 10.71 -8.00
C ASN A 3 -17.55 12.03 -7.22
N VAL A 4 -16.80 12.01 -6.13
CA VAL A 4 -16.45 13.21 -5.36
C VAL A 4 -14.97 13.47 -5.57
N GLN A 5 -14.61 14.69 -5.97
CA GLN A 5 -13.22 15.11 -6.11
C GLN A 5 -12.80 15.91 -4.87
N ALA A 6 -11.64 15.56 -4.33
CA ALA A 6 -10.93 16.39 -3.36
C ALA A 6 -9.73 17.01 -4.08
N VAL A 7 -9.67 18.35 -4.07
CA VAL A 7 -8.58 19.13 -4.70
C VAL A 7 -7.64 19.61 -3.60
N ILE A 8 -6.34 19.49 -3.84
CA ILE A 8 -5.29 20.02 -2.97
C ILE A 8 -4.63 21.16 -3.73
N ASP A 9 -4.86 22.39 -3.27
CA ASP A 9 -4.20 23.56 -3.82
C ASP A 9 -2.79 23.67 -3.23
N LEU A 10 -1.80 23.78 -4.11
CA LEU A 10 -0.40 23.94 -3.76
C LEU A 10 0.12 25.21 -4.43
N SER A 11 0.84 26.04 -3.67
CA SER A 11 1.60 27.15 -4.24
C SER A 11 2.66 26.61 -5.21
N GLU A 12 2.97 27.38 -6.26
CA GLU A 12 3.96 27.01 -7.26
C GLU A 12 5.33 26.73 -6.64
N GLU A 13 5.77 27.57 -5.69
CA GLU A 13 7.05 27.39 -4.98
C GLU A 13 7.11 26.08 -4.18
N LEU A 14 5.99 25.71 -3.55
CA LEU A 14 5.86 24.45 -2.83
C LEU A 14 5.90 23.26 -3.79
N TYR A 15 5.17 23.35 -4.90
CA TYR A 15 5.18 22.32 -5.92
C TYR A 15 6.57 22.14 -6.53
N LEU A 16 7.29 23.23 -6.81
CA LEU A 16 8.66 23.17 -7.33
C LEU A 16 9.59 22.47 -6.34
N SER A 17 9.51 22.83 -5.06
CA SER A 17 10.29 22.20 -3.99
C SER A 17 10.00 20.70 -3.87
N LEU A 18 8.72 20.31 -3.92
CA LEU A 18 8.31 18.89 -3.90
C LEU A 18 8.79 18.16 -5.16
N SER A 19 8.62 18.77 -6.33
CA SER A 19 9.02 18.18 -7.61
C SER A 19 10.53 17.94 -7.70
N ALA A 20 11.35 18.82 -7.11
CA ALA A 20 12.80 18.65 -7.02
C ALA A 20 13.21 17.41 -6.23
N SER A 21 12.37 16.97 -5.27
CA SER A 21 12.53 15.71 -4.53
C SER A 21 11.94 14.49 -5.26
N GLY A 22 11.41 14.67 -6.48
CA GLY A 22 10.80 13.62 -7.29
C GLY A 22 9.34 13.32 -6.93
N LEU A 23 8.67 14.20 -6.18
CA LEU A 23 7.23 14.14 -5.89
C LEU A 23 6.44 14.83 -7.01
N THR A 24 6.09 14.06 -8.04
CA THR A 24 5.18 14.51 -9.11
C THR A 24 3.74 14.61 -8.59
N LYS A 25 2.86 15.27 -9.36
CA LYS A 25 1.43 15.40 -9.02
C LYS A 25 0.77 14.04 -8.73
N GLU A 26 1.08 13.03 -9.52
CA GLU A 26 0.54 11.69 -9.41
C GLU A 26 1.02 11.00 -8.13
N LYS A 27 2.30 11.17 -7.78
CA LYS A 27 2.85 10.64 -6.52
C LYS A 27 2.26 11.35 -5.31
N ILE A 28 2.14 12.68 -5.35
CA ILE A 28 1.51 13.46 -4.27
C ILE A 28 0.08 12.98 -4.06
N ALA A 29 -0.71 12.86 -5.13
CA ALA A 29 -2.08 12.37 -5.04
C ALA A 29 -2.15 10.93 -4.52
N GLY A 30 -1.26 10.05 -4.98
CA GLY A 30 -1.17 8.66 -4.53
C GLY A 30 -0.82 8.53 -3.05
N GLU A 31 0.24 9.20 -2.61
CA GLU A 31 0.68 9.18 -1.21
C GLU A 31 -0.33 9.86 -0.29
N SER A 32 -0.91 10.99 -0.69
CA SER A 32 -1.98 11.66 0.08
C SER A 32 -3.16 10.73 0.32
N ARG A 33 -3.55 9.98 -0.72
CA ARG A 33 -4.66 9.02 -0.65
C ARG A 33 -4.33 7.85 0.29
N LYS A 34 -3.11 7.30 0.23
CA LYS A 34 -2.65 6.24 1.14
C LYS A 34 -2.59 6.71 2.59
N LEU A 35 -2.02 7.89 2.85
CA LEU A 35 -1.92 8.47 4.19
C LEU A 35 -3.30 8.77 4.78
N LEU A 36 -4.21 9.30 3.98
CA LEU A 36 -5.58 9.55 4.43
C LEU A 36 -6.33 8.23 4.69
N ALA A 37 -6.14 7.21 3.84
CA ALA A 37 -6.70 5.87 4.07
C ALA A 37 -6.21 5.26 5.39
N LEU A 38 -4.91 5.37 5.65
CA LEU A 38 -4.25 4.93 6.88
C LEU A 38 -4.85 5.63 8.10
N LYS A 39 -4.98 6.96 8.05
CA LYS A 39 -5.59 7.75 9.12
C LYS A 39 -7.03 7.33 9.38
N CYS A 40 -7.85 7.25 8.33
CA CYS A 40 -9.25 6.86 8.45
C CYS A 40 -9.42 5.41 8.96
N PHE A 41 -8.49 4.51 8.64
CA PHE A 41 -8.48 3.15 9.19
C PHE A 41 -8.09 3.14 10.67
N LYS A 42 -7.02 3.86 11.05
CA LYS A 42 -6.56 4.00 12.44
C LYS A 42 -7.65 4.58 13.35
N GLU A 43 -8.38 5.59 12.86
CA GLU A 43 -9.50 6.23 13.56
C GLU A 43 -10.80 5.41 13.50
N LYS A 44 -10.78 4.22 12.89
CA LYS A 44 -11.95 3.32 12.71
C LYS A 44 -13.12 3.96 11.93
N VAL A 45 -12.84 5.00 11.14
CA VAL A 45 -13.81 5.65 10.24
C VAL A 45 -14.11 4.74 9.04
N LEU A 46 -13.08 4.08 8.51
CA LEU A 46 -13.20 3.15 7.38
C LEU A 46 -12.85 1.72 7.79
N SER A 47 -13.59 0.75 7.25
CA SER A 47 -13.23 -0.67 7.34
C SER A 47 -12.02 -0.98 6.44
N LEU A 48 -11.32 -2.09 6.70
CA LEU A 48 -10.15 -2.51 5.91
C LEU A 48 -10.42 -2.51 4.40
N GLY A 49 -11.58 -3.03 3.98
CA GLY A 49 -11.93 -3.10 2.57
C GLY A 49 -12.19 -1.74 1.94
N ARG A 50 -12.82 -0.80 2.68
CA ARG A 50 -13.06 0.56 2.19
C ARG A 50 -11.80 1.41 2.21
N ALA A 51 -10.93 1.21 3.20
CA ALA A 51 -9.64 1.88 3.27
C ALA A 51 -8.66 1.39 2.19
N SER A 52 -8.66 0.08 1.84
CA SER A 52 -7.87 -0.42 0.71
C SER A 52 -8.38 0.13 -0.63
N GLU A 53 -9.69 0.12 -0.84
CA GLU A 53 -10.31 0.72 -2.04
C GLU A 53 -9.99 2.22 -2.12
N PHE A 54 -10.11 2.92 -0.98
CA PHE A 54 -9.81 4.34 -0.90
C PHE A 54 -8.33 4.63 -1.16
N SER A 55 -7.38 3.82 -0.70
CA SER A 55 -5.94 4.02 -0.99
C SER A 55 -5.56 3.70 -2.45
N GLY A 56 -6.42 3.00 -3.19
CA GLY A 56 -6.10 2.48 -4.52
C GLY A 56 -5.15 1.27 -4.49
N LEU A 57 -4.97 0.65 -3.32
CA LEU A 57 -4.17 -0.55 -3.13
C LEU A 57 -5.05 -1.79 -3.05
N SER A 58 -4.48 -2.96 -3.34
CA SER A 58 -5.17 -4.21 -3.01
C SER A 58 -5.28 -4.36 -1.50
N LYS A 59 -6.20 -5.20 -1.02
CA LYS A 59 -6.32 -5.49 0.42
C LYS A 59 -5.03 -6.04 1.03
N TRP A 60 -4.25 -6.80 0.25
CA TRP A 60 -2.98 -7.35 0.70
C TRP A 60 -1.93 -6.25 0.84
N ASP A 61 -1.73 -5.47 -0.23
CA ASP A 61 -0.74 -4.38 -0.25
C ASP A 61 -1.08 -3.31 0.79
N PHE A 62 -2.37 -3.06 1.03
CA PHE A 62 -2.79 -2.15 2.09
C PHE A 62 -2.50 -2.72 3.48
N THR A 63 -2.59 -4.03 3.69
CA THR A 63 -2.23 -4.66 4.97
C THR A 63 -0.72 -4.60 5.21
N GLU A 64 0.09 -4.76 4.17
CA GLU A 64 1.54 -4.53 4.24
C GLU A 64 1.84 -3.05 4.54
N TYR A 65 1.19 -2.11 3.83
CA TYR A 65 1.33 -0.68 4.10
C TYR A 65 0.95 -0.30 5.54
N LEU A 66 -0.10 -0.92 6.10
CA LEU A 66 -0.48 -0.73 7.51
C LEU A 66 0.60 -1.24 8.47
N ARG A 67 1.23 -2.38 8.16
CA ARG A 67 2.33 -2.94 8.94
C ARG A 67 3.55 -2.03 8.93
N ASP A 68 3.92 -1.49 7.76
CA ASP A 68 5.05 -0.58 7.61
C ASP A 68 4.83 0.76 8.34
N ASN A 69 3.57 1.12 8.63
CA ASN A 69 3.17 2.33 9.35
C ASN A 69 2.75 2.09 10.82
N ASP A 70 3.26 0.99 11.42
CA ASP A 70 3.04 0.60 12.82
C ASP A 70 1.57 0.49 13.22
N VAL A 71 0.70 0.13 12.28
CA VAL A 71 -0.71 -0.19 12.59
C VAL A 71 -0.80 -1.69 12.75
N SER A 72 -1.01 -2.13 14.00
CA SER A 72 -1.26 -3.55 14.29
C SER A 72 -2.61 -3.97 13.70
N VAL A 73 -2.56 -4.50 12.48
CA VAL A 73 -3.64 -5.28 11.88
C VAL A 73 -3.32 -6.74 12.13
N ARG A 74 -4.27 -7.50 12.68
CA ARG A 74 -4.14 -8.96 12.70
C ARG A 74 -3.99 -9.43 11.24
N PRO A 75 -2.85 -10.01 10.83
CA PRO A 75 -2.69 -10.46 9.47
C PRO A 75 -3.80 -11.49 9.16
N PRO A 76 -4.42 -11.45 7.96
CA PRO A 76 -5.32 -12.52 7.56
C PRO A 76 -4.54 -13.85 7.58
N PRO A 77 -5.20 -14.98 7.90
CA PRO A 77 -4.54 -16.28 7.89
C PRO A 77 -3.90 -16.50 6.52
N LEU A 78 -2.63 -16.93 6.52
CA LEU A 78 -1.88 -17.26 5.31
C LEU A 78 -2.69 -18.28 4.52
N ARG A 79 -3.38 -17.81 3.48
CA ARG A 79 -4.09 -18.69 2.55
C ARG A 79 -3.01 -19.37 1.74
N GLN A 80 -2.65 -20.60 2.11
CA GLN A 80 -1.84 -21.46 1.25
C GLN A 80 -2.49 -21.46 -0.13
N ARG A 81 -1.80 -20.87 -1.12
CA ARG A 81 -2.15 -21.07 -2.52
C ARG A 81 -1.95 -22.55 -2.82
N GLN A 82 -3.00 -23.36 -2.64
CA GLN A 82 -3.08 -24.64 -3.33
C GLN A 82 -3.16 -24.34 -4.82
N GLY A 83 -2.05 -24.57 -5.53
CA GLY A 83 -1.99 -24.28 -6.96
C GLY A 83 -0.62 -24.46 -7.59
N ARG A 84 -0.10 -25.70 -7.51
CA ARG A 84 0.99 -26.31 -8.30
C ARG A 84 2.43 -25.86 -7.99
N PRO A 85 3.32 -26.75 -7.50
CA PRO A 85 4.75 -26.49 -7.47
C PRO A 85 5.33 -26.74 -8.88
N CYS A 86 5.78 -25.68 -9.54
CA CYS A 86 6.81 -25.85 -10.56
C CYS A 86 8.10 -26.19 -9.82
N PHE A 87 8.39 -27.49 -9.70
CA PHE A 87 9.70 -27.99 -9.28
C PHE A 87 10.76 -27.49 -10.29
N VAL A 88 11.42 -26.38 -9.98
CA VAL A 88 12.75 -26.12 -10.52
C VAL A 88 13.72 -26.71 -9.51
N SER A 89 14.24 -27.88 -9.88
CA SER A 89 15.20 -28.65 -9.11
C SER A 89 16.50 -27.84 -8.97
N ILE A 90 16.69 -27.15 -7.84
CA ILE A 90 18.00 -26.64 -7.45
C ILE A 90 18.67 -27.74 -6.64
N ARG A 91 19.51 -28.54 -7.32
CA ARG A 91 20.37 -29.54 -6.70
C ARG A 91 21.47 -28.81 -5.92
N TRP A 92 21.36 -28.78 -4.60
CA TRP A 92 22.47 -28.39 -3.71
C TRP A 92 23.53 -29.51 -3.71
N PRO A 93 24.84 -29.21 -3.76
CA PRO A 93 25.88 -30.24 -3.72
C PRO A 93 26.02 -30.84 -2.31
N PRO A 94 26.41 -32.11 -2.17
CA PRO A 94 26.59 -32.73 -0.88
C PRO A 94 27.89 -32.26 -0.24
N SER A 95 27.81 -31.86 1.03
CA SER A 95 28.96 -31.65 1.90
C SER A 95 29.73 -32.96 2.05
N ILE A 96 31.04 -32.93 1.77
CA ILE A 96 31.97 -34.04 1.98
C ILE A 96 32.38 -34.05 3.47
N PRO A 97 32.45 -35.23 4.13
CA PRO A 97 32.91 -35.36 5.52
C PRO A 97 34.42 -35.17 5.69
#